data_AF-A0A4S4KJU3-F1
#
_entry.id   AF-A0A4S4KJU3-F1
#
_cell.length_a   1.000
_cell.length_b   1.000
_cell.length_c   1.000
_cell.angle_alpha   90.00
_cell.angle_beta   90.00
_cell.angle_gamma   90.00
#
_symmetry.space_group_name_H-M   'P 1'
#
loop_
_entity.id
_entity.type
_entity.pdbx_description
1 polymer ?
#
loop_
_entity_poly.entity_id
_entity_poly.type
_entity_poly.pdbx_seq_one_letter_code
_entity_poly.pdbx_strand_id
1 'polypeptide(L)'
;MGSNYPDALADFMETAARPLENAHETAPGTRIYNREYFVTPRAQTHPGDVSFGDFQGLEQAEEQESFENFNQKVYYRIKWSDYPPFSAAKHVKKTRNGNVRCITRREIVVQVAEVTQAFIQKYSRYNTQDDTWRVGPSFIELQDLILIALDKVSNGSVQPVYKLARV
;
A
#
# COMPACT_ATOMS: atom_id res chain seq x y z
N MET A 1 -52.45 46.63 -5.10
CA MET A 1 -51.05 46.37 -4.68
C MET A 1 -51.08 44.98 -4.05
N GLY A 2 -50.74 43.89 -4.73
CA GLY A 2 -49.55 43.71 -5.58
C GLY A 2 -48.32 43.79 -4.66
N SER A 3 -47.49 42.77 -4.46
CA SER A 3 -47.06 41.67 -5.35
C SER A 3 -46.35 40.62 -4.49
N ASN A 4 -46.70 39.35 -4.64
CA ASN A 4 -45.92 38.32 -5.37
C ASN A 4 -44.51 38.09 -4.83
N TYR A 5 -44.33 36.96 -4.14
CA TYR A 5 -43.31 36.00 -4.54
C TYR A 5 -43.94 34.60 -4.57
N PRO A 6 -43.59 33.75 -5.55
CA PRO A 6 -44.47 32.69 -6.05
C PRO A 6 -44.16 31.32 -5.45
N ASP A 7 -45.22 30.50 -5.40
CA ASP A 7 -45.17 29.04 -5.45
C ASP A 7 -44.25 28.56 -6.59
N ALA A 8 -43.20 27.83 -6.23
CA ALA A 8 -42.47 26.96 -7.15
C ALA A 8 -42.24 25.62 -6.45
N LEU A 9 -43.37 24.96 -6.17
CA LEU A 9 -43.46 23.57 -5.74
C LEU A 9 -43.87 22.76 -6.98
N ALA A 10 -42.95 22.51 -7.92
CA ALA A 10 -43.15 21.53 -9.02
C ALA A 10 -41.94 21.41 -9.97
N ASP A 11 -40.71 21.13 -9.49
CA ASP A 11 -39.64 20.80 -10.45
C ASP A 11 -38.56 19.82 -9.95
N PHE A 12 -38.90 18.94 -8.98
CA PHE A 12 -37.93 17.94 -8.51
C PHE A 12 -38.45 16.51 -8.36
N MET A 13 -39.56 16.19 -9.05
CA MET A 13 -39.94 14.80 -9.28
C MET A 13 -40.36 14.63 -10.75
N GLU A 14 -39.58 13.80 -11.44
CA GLU A 14 -40.08 12.81 -12.41
C GLU A 14 -40.18 13.21 -13.89
N THR A 15 -39.10 12.93 -14.63
CA THR A 15 -39.09 12.25 -15.95
C THR A 15 -37.68 11.67 -16.13
N ALA A 16 -37.38 10.45 -15.67
CA ALA A 16 -37.70 9.14 -16.26
C ALA A 16 -36.76 8.72 -17.41
N ALA A 17 -36.21 7.50 -17.24
CA ALA A 17 -35.54 6.61 -18.20
C ALA A 17 -34.10 7.00 -18.61
N ARG A 18 -33.05 6.23 -18.31
CA ARG A 18 -32.93 4.77 -18.33
C ARG A 18 -31.88 4.24 -17.34
N PRO A 19 -32.06 3.00 -16.85
CA PRO A 19 -31.01 2.23 -16.20
C PRO A 19 -30.14 1.58 -17.28
N LEU A 20 -28.82 1.74 -17.16
CA LEU A 20 -27.86 0.82 -17.79
C LEU A 20 -26.87 0.40 -16.73
N GLU A 21 -27.19 -0.77 -16.18
CA GLU A 21 -26.30 -1.80 -15.68
C GLU A 21 -24.83 -1.55 -16.00
N ASN A 22 -24.06 -1.24 -14.97
CA ASN A 22 -22.73 -1.82 -14.77
C ASN A 22 -22.60 -2.21 -13.29
N ALA A 23 -23.65 -2.81 -12.74
CA ALA A 23 -23.49 -3.75 -11.64
C ALA A 23 -22.94 -5.03 -12.28
N HIS A 24 -21.62 -5.13 -12.40
CA HIS A 24 -21.00 -6.45 -12.56
C HIS A 24 -21.20 -7.17 -11.23
N GLU A 25 -22.33 -7.88 -11.17
CA GLU A 25 -22.59 -8.99 -10.28
C GLU A 25 -21.40 -9.94 -10.43
N THR A 26 -20.44 -9.81 -9.52
CA THR A 26 -19.30 -10.71 -9.42
C THR A 26 -19.47 -11.48 -8.12
N ALA A 27 -19.31 -12.79 -8.27
CA ALA A 27 -19.59 -13.85 -7.30
C ALA A 27 -19.32 -13.50 -5.82
N PRO A 28 -20.09 -14.11 -4.88
CA PRO A 28 -19.88 -13.90 -3.46
C PRO A 28 -18.47 -14.37 -3.08
N GLY A 29 -17.58 -13.42 -2.79
CA GLY A 29 -16.22 -13.72 -2.30
C GLY A 29 -15.12 -12.77 -2.78
N THR A 30 -15.34 -11.97 -3.83
CA THR A 30 -14.28 -11.09 -4.34
C THR A 30 -14.40 -9.70 -3.73
N ARG A 31 -13.71 -9.47 -2.61
CA ARG A 31 -13.40 -8.09 -2.16
C ARG A 31 -12.48 -7.47 -3.20
N ILE A 32 -13.04 -6.68 -4.11
CA ILE A 32 -12.28 -5.76 -4.95
C ILE A 32 -11.75 -4.67 -4.02
N TYR A 33 -10.56 -4.88 -3.47
CA TYR A 33 -9.78 -3.77 -2.94
C TYR A 33 -9.40 -2.92 -4.16
N ASN A 34 -9.70 -1.62 -4.11
CA ASN A 34 -9.15 -0.64 -5.05
C ASN A 34 -7.62 -0.72 -4.96
N ARG A 35 -6.98 -1.59 -5.77
CA ARG A 35 -5.52 -1.74 -5.82
C ARG A 35 -4.96 -0.58 -6.64
N GLU A 36 -4.75 0.54 -5.97
CA GLU A 36 -3.79 1.53 -6.45
C GLU A 36 -2.39 0.95 -6.17
N TYR A 37 -1.67 0.62 -7.24
CA TYR A 37 -0.28 0.17 -7.17
C TYR A 37 0.61 1.41 -7.12
N PHE A 38 1.31 1.64 -6.00
CA PHE A 38 2.19 2.81 -5.84
C PHE A 38 3.60 2.57 -6.36
N VAL A 39 3.98 1.31 -6.49
CA VAL A 39 5.26 0.90 -7.04
C VAL A 39 4.98 -0.36 -7.84
N THR A 40 5.08 -0.28 -9.17
CA THR A 40 5.29 -1.48 -9.98
C THR A 40 6.80 -1.62 -10.17
N PRO A 41 7.48 -2.46 -9.40
CA PRO A 41 8.83 -2.88 -9.73
C PRO A 41 8.72 -3.74 -10.99
N ARG A 42 8.74 -3.10 -12.17
CA ARG A 42 8.88 -3.83 -13.45
C ARG A 42 10.23 -4.53 -13.54
N ALA A 43 11.17 -4.20 -12.66
CA ALA A 43 12.31 -5.04 -12.34
C ALA A 43 12.29 -5.43 -10.85
N GLN A 44 12.42 -6.74 -10.61
CA GLN A 44 12.35 -7.38 -9.30
C GLN A 44 13.37 -6.72 -8.35
N THR A 45 12.92 -6.11 -7.26
CA THR A 45 13.82 -5.52 -6.26
C THR A 45 13.79 -6.37 -4.99
N HIS A 46 14.94 -6.87 -4.58
CA HIS A 46 15.09 -7.53 -3.28
C HIS A 46 15.16 -6.46 -2.17
N PRO A 47 14.28 -6.50 -1.15
CA PRO A 47 14.40 -5.62 0.00
C PRO A 47 15.74 -5.78 0.76
N GLY A 48 16.37 -6.95 0.65
CA GLY A 48 17.73 -7.19 1.12
C GLY A 48 18.75 -6.26 0.47
N ASP A 49 18.80 -6.23 -0.87
CA ASP A 49 19.72 -5.41 -1.66
C ASP A 49 19.57 -3.91 -1.35
N VAL A 50 18.32 -3.46 -1.18
CA VAL A 50 18.00 -2.08 -0.81
C VAL A 50 18.54 -1.70 0.56
N SER A 51 18.56 -2.66 1.49
CA SER A 51 19.14 -2.44 2.83
C SER A 51 20.65 -2.24 2.77
N PHE A 52 21.32 -2.70 1.70
CA PHE A 52 22.74 -2.49 1.41
C PHE A 52 23.01 -1.32 0.46
N GLY A 53 21.97 -0.56 0.08
CA GLY A 53 22.09 0.58 -0.82
C GLY A 53 22.16 0.22 -2.30
N ASP A 54 21.87 -1.04 -2.66
CA ASP A 54 21.70 -1.44 -4.05
C ASP A 54 20.22 -1.28 -4.47
N PHE A 55 20.02 -0.55 -5.55
CA PHE A 55 18.70 -0.20 -6.09
C PHE A 55 18.53 -0.67 -7.53
N GLN A 56 19.36 -1.62 -7.98
CA GLN A 56 19.19 -2.24 -9.30
C GLN A 56 17.75 -2.77 -9.46
N GLY A 57 17.11 -2.38 -10.56
CA GLY A 57 15.72 -2.72 -10.86
C GLY A 57 14.66 -1.75 -10.34
N LEU A 58 15.01 -0.76 -9.53
CA LEU A 58 14.07 0.29 -9.13
C LEU A 58 14.05 1.41 -10.20
N GLU A 59 13.21 1.24 -11.22
CA GLU A 59 12.97 2.28 -12.22
C GLU A 59 12.47 3.56 -11.54
N GLN A 60 12.99 4.71 -11.98
CA GLN A 60 12.62 6.03 -11.46
C GLN A 60 12.75 6.15 -9.94
N ALA A 61 13.81 5.58 -9.36
CA ALA A 61 14.06 5.57 -7.91
C ALA A 61 13.98 6.97 -7.26
N GLU A 62 14.32 8.03 -7.99
CA GLU A 62 14.30 9.42 -7.50
C GLU A 62 12.97 10.14 -7.74
N GLU A 63 12.02 9.54 -8.46
CA GLU A 63 10.69 10.13 -8.62
C GLU A 63 9.97 10.17 -7.27
N GLN A 64 9.31 11.31 -7.04
CA GLN A 64 8.46 11.47 -5.87
C GLN A 64 7.15 10.77 -6.15
N GLU A 65 6.81 9.81 -5.30
CA GLU A 65 5.48 9.23 -5.34
C GLU A 65 4.48 10.24 -4.78
N SER A 66 3.34 10.39 -5.47
CA SER A 66 2.29 11.30 -5.06
C SER A 66 1.53 10.73 -3.86
N PHE A 67 2.15 10.81 -2.68
CA PHE A 67 1.47 10.65 -1.39
C PHE A 67 0.65 11.90 -1.03
N GLU A 68 0.15 12.65 -2.02
CA GLU A 68 -0.54 13.93 -1.82
C GLU A 68 -1.73 13.76 -0.87
N ASN A 69 -2.45 12.65 -1.03
CA ASN A 69 -3.61 12.28 -0.22
C ASN A 69 -3.28 11.60 1.12
N PHE A 70 -2.00 11.36 1.42
CA PHE A 70 -1.59 10.76 2.68
C PHE A 70 -1.20 11.82 3.71
N ASN A 71 -1.39 11.48 4.99
CA ASN A 71 -0.89 12.28 6.11
C ASN A 71 0.66 12.31 6.14
N GLN A 72 1.24 13.09 7.05
CA GLN A 72 2.70 13.15 7.26
C GLN A 72 3.33 11.76 7.50
N LYS A 73 2.54 10.81 8.02
CA LYS A 73 2.93 9.44 8.29
C LYS A 73 1.99 8.45 7.58
N VAL A 74 2.55 7.33 7.16
CA VAL A 74 1.80 6.16 6.67
C VAL A 74 2.11 4.94 7.51
N TYR A 75 1.12 4.06 7.67
CA TYR A 75 1.30 2.76 8.29
C TYR A 75 1.56 1.69 7.24
N TYR A 76 2.73 1.08 7.31
CA TYR A 76 3.06 -0.14 6.58
C TYR A 76 2.48 -1.33 7.34
N ARG A 77 1.61 -2.11 6.70
CA ARG A 77 0.93 -3.27 7.29
C ARG A 77 1.48 -4.56 6.69
N ILE A 78 2.09 -5.39 7.50
CA ILE A 78 2.51 -6.74 7.11
C ILE A 78 1.45 -7.72 7.58
N LYS A 79 0.87 -8.43 6.62
CA LYS A 79 0.04 -9.61 6.84
C LYS A 79 0.83 -10.81 6.34
N TRP A 80 1.08 -11.75 7.24
CA TRP A 80 1.86 -12.94 6.97
C TRP A 80 1.12 -14.15 7.54
N SER A 81 1.18 -15.30 6.84
CA SER A 81 0.44 -16.50 7.26
C SER A 81 0.92 -16.96 8.64
N ASP A 82 0.00 -17.32 9.53
CA ASP A 82 0.25 -17.76 10.90
C ASP A 82 0.88 -16.74 11.86
N TYR A 83 1.10 -15.49 11.42
CA TYR A 83 1.60 -14.43 12.30
C TYR A 83 0.50 -13.44 12.71
N PRO A 84 0.59 -12.86 13.92
CA PRO A 84 -0.21 -11.71 14.28
C PRO A 84 0.04 -10.54 13.32
N PRO A 85 -0.99 -9.75 12.98
CA PRO A 85 -0.83 -8.54 12.17
C PRO A 85 0.27 -7.64 12.72
N PHE A 86 1.14 -7.16 11.82
CA PHE A 86 2.21 -6.25 12.18
C PHE A 86 2.05 -4.93 11.44
N SER A 87 2.31 -3.82 12.13
CA SER A 87 2.31 -2.52 11.47
C SER A 87 3.32 -1.58 12.09
N ALA A 88 3.87 -0.70 11.26
CA ALA A 88 4.80 0.34 11.68
C ALA A 88 4.50 1.63 10.93
N ALA A 89 4.53 2.75 11.64
CA ALA A 89 4.37 4.07 11.05
C ALA A 89 5.72 4.62 10.59
N LYS A 90 5.76 5.18 9.38
CA LYS A 90 6.94 5.89 8.85
C LYS A 90 6.52 7.23 8.25
N HIS A 91 7.46 8.16 8.18
CA HIS A 91 7.24 9.47 7.60
C HIS A 91 7.33 9.42 6.08
N VAL A 92 6.27 9.86 5.40
CA VAL A 92 6.20 9.89 3.92
C VAL A 92 6.32 11.30 3.34
N LYS A 93 6.47 12.29 4.23
CA LYS A 93 6.72 13.69 3.90
C LYS A 93 7.93 14.18 4.69
N LYS A 94 8.78 14.99 4.05
CA LYS A 94 9.98 15.61 4.64
C LYS A 94 9.90 17.12 4.45
N THR A 95 10.21 17.89 5.49
CA THR A 95 10.30 19.34 5.40
C THR A 95 11.75 19.74 5.24
N ARG A 96 12.09 20.43 4.14
CA ARG A 96 13.42 20.99 3.91
C ARG A 96 13.29 22.44 3.46
N ASN A 97 13.94 23.35 4.19
CA ASN A 97 13.89 24.80 3.92
C ASN A 97 12.46 25.34 3.82
N GLY A 98 11.58 24.93 4.74
CA GLY A 98 10.16 25.34 4.76
C GLY A 98 9.25 24.67 3.73
N ASN A 99 9.79 23.88 2.80
CA ASN A 99 9.00 23.17 1.79
C ASN A 99 8.77 21.71 2.19
N VAL A 100 7.50 21.28 2.17
CA VAL A 100 7.12 19.88 2.38
C VAL A 100 7.24 19.13 1.06
N ARG A 101 8.01 18.05 1.04
CA ARG A 101 8.18 17.17 -0.12
C ARG A 101 7.80 15.74 0.25
N CYS A 102 7.16 15.02 -0.67
CA CYS A 102 6.93 13.59 -0.53
C CYS A 102 8.27 12.84 -0.65
N ILE A 103 8.36 11.69 0.02
CA ILE A 103 9.51 10.80 -0.11
C ILE A 103 9.60 10.20 -1.52
N THR A 104 10.81 9.88 -1.96
CA THR A 104 11.02 9.25 -3.27
C THR A 104 10.65 7.77 -3.25
N ARG A 105 10.46 7.18 -4.43
CA ARG A 105 10.24 5.74 -4.59
C ARG A 105 11.33 4.92 -3.87
N ARG A 106 12.60 5.33 -4.00
CA ARG A 106 13.73 4.74 -3.26
C ARG A 106 13.47 4.70 -1.75
N GLU A 107 13.11 5.84 -1.19
CA GLU A 107 12.90 5.99 0.24
C GLU A 107 11.72 5.15 0.75
N ILE A 108 10.68 4.95 -0.07
CA ILE A 108 9.58 4.04 0.23
C ILE A 108 10.09 2.60 0.34
N VAL A 109 10.89 2.15 -0.63
CA VAL A 109 11.38 0.76 -0.63
C VAL A 109 12.31 0.52 0.56
N VAL A 110 13.14 1.51 0.92
CA VAL A 110 13.94 1.47 2.16
C VAL A 110 13.03 1.35 3.38
N GLN A 111 11.96 2.14 3.48
CA GLN A 111 11.00 2.04 4.57
C GLN A 111 10.32 0.66 4.62
N VAL A 112 9.96 0.09 3.47
CA VAL A 112 9.43 -1.28 3.40
C VAL A 112 10.44 -2.27 3.93
N ALA A 113 11.69 -2.22 3.48
CA ALA A 113 12.75 -3.11 3.93
C ALA A 113 12.96 -3.03 5.44
N GLU A 114 13.06 -1.82 6.01
CA GLU A 114 13.18 -1.60 7.46
C GLU A 114 12.01 -2.20 8.25
N VAL A 115 10.77 -1.98 7.78
CA VAL A 115 9.56 -2.52 8.44
C VAL A 115 9.52 -4.04 8.35
N THR A 116 9.93 -4.60 7.22
CA THR A 116 10.00 -6.06 7.00
C THR A 116 11.06 -6.68 7.90
N GLN A 117 12.24 -6.07 7.98
CA GLN A 117 13.31 -6.51 8.87
C GLN A 117 12.86 -6.49 10.33
N ALA A 118 12.18 -5.44 10.76
CA ALA A 118 11.64 -5.36 12.12
C ALA A 118 10.58 -6.44 12.39
N PHE A 119 9.75 -6.78 11.41
CA PHE A 119 8.81 -7.90 11.49
C PHE A 119 9.54 -9.23 11.67
N ILE A 120 10.51 -9.53 10.80
CA ILE A 120 11.29 -10.78 10.83
C ILE A 120 12.02 -10.90 12.18
N GLN A 121 12.68 -9.84 12.64
CA GLN A 121 13.38 -9.84 13.93
C GLN A 121 12.43 -10.11 15.09
N LYS A 122 11.29 -9.41 15.13
CA LYS A 122 10.29 -9.55 16.18
C LYS A 122 9.74 -10.97 16.27
N TYR A 123 9.52 -11.62 15.12
CA TYR A 123 8.88 -12.93 15.07
C TYR A 123 9.81 -14.08 14.68
N SER A 124 11.12 -13.86 14.68
CA SER A 124 12.15 -14.88 14.37
C SER A 124 12.09 -16.13 15.24
N ARG A 125 11.54 -16.01 16.46
CA ARG A 125 11.36 -17.11 17.42
C ARG A 125 9.90 -17.54 17.57
N TYR A 126 9.00 -16.94 16.79
CA TYR A 126 7.58 -17.28 16.85
C TYR A 126 7.37 -18.65 16.20
N ASN A 127 6.57 -19.49 16.86
CA ASN A 127 6.28 -20.83 16.37
C ASN A 127 5.05 -20.79 15.46
N THR A 128 5.23 -21.12 14.18
CA THR A 128 4.13 -21.27 13.22
C THR A 128 3.68 -22.73 13.17
N GLN A 129 2.47 -22.98 12.66
CA GLN A 129 2.03 -24.35 12.39
C GLN A 129 2.61 -24.85 11.07
N ASP A 130 2.75 -23.93 10.11
CA ASP A 130 3.38 -24.17 8.83
C ASP A 130 4.79 -23.54 8.78
N ASP A 131 5.82 -24.38 8.65
CA ASP A 131 7.22 -23.93 8.52
C ASP A 131 7.49 -23.28 7.15
N THR A 132 6.65 -23.50 6.13
CA THR A 132 6.87 -22.91 4.79
C THR A 132 6.78 -21.39 4.78
N TRP A 133 6.02 -20.81 5.71
CA TRP A 133 5.87 -19.35 5.88
C TRP A 133 6.66 -18.81 7.06
N ARG A 134 7.48 -19.64 7.70
CA ARG A 134 8.21 -19.20 8.88
C ARG A 134 9.26 -18.16 8.51
N VAL A 135 9.39 -17.12 9.34
CA VAL A 135 10.42 -16.09 9.22
C VAL A 135 11.50 -16.24 10.28
N GLY A 136 12.72 -15.85 9.94
CA GLY A 136 13.87 -15.87 10.83
C GLY A 136 15.02 -16.74 10.31
N PRO A 137 16.10 -16.88 11.09
CA PRO A 137 17.29 -17.60 10.67
C PRO A 137 16.96 -19.03 10.23
N SER A 138 17.51 -19.46 9.09
CA SER A 138 17.23 -20.77 8.45
C SER A 138 15.82 -20.95 7.86
N PHE A 139 14.93 -19.96 8.05
CA PHE A 139 13.64 -19.85 7.37
C PHE A 139 13.66 -18.60 6.50
N ILE A 140 12.51 -17.98 6.21
CA ILE A 140 12.44 -16.82 5.32
C ILE A 140 13.14 -15.62 5.97
N GLU A 141 14.18 -15.14 5.30
CA GLU A 141 14.93 -13.93 5.64
C GLU A 141 14.62 -12.80 4.64
N LEU A 142 15.11 -11.59 4.91
CA LEU A 142 14.76 -10.41 4.10
C LEU A 142 15.22 -10.57 2.63
N GLN A 143 16.37 -11.19 2.41
CA GLN A 143 16.91 -11.46 1.08
C GLN A 143 16.11 -12.49 0.27
N ASP A 144 15.33 -13.34 0.94
CA ASP A 144 14.44 -14.29 0.27
C ASP A 144 13.19 -13.62 -0.32
N LEU A 145 12.99 -12.33 -0.06
CA LEU A 145 11.82 -11.58 -0.49
C LEU A 145 12.14 -10.74 -1.72
N ILE A 146 11.15 -10.62 -2.60
CA ILE A 146 11.11 -9.65 -3.69
C ILE A 146 9.86 -8.81 -3.45
N LEU A 147 10.03 -7.50 -3.32
CA LEU A 147 8.89 -6.58 -3.28
C LEU A 147 8.33 -6.49 -4.70
N ILE A 148 7.05 -6.86 -4.88
CA ILE A 148 6.40 -6.85 -6.20
C ILE A 148 5.33 -5.77 -6.33
N ALA A 149 4.81 -5.27 -5.22
CA ALA A 149 3.84 -4.18 -5.20
C ALA A 149 3.73 -3.56 -3.81
N LEU A 150 3.15 -2.36 -3.77
CA LEU A 150 2.70 -1.71 -2.56
C LEU A 150 1.22 -1.33 -2.74
N ASP A 151 0.33 -2.06 -2.07
CA ASP A 151 -1.12 -1.86 -2.15
C ASP A 151 -1.57 -0.80 -1.15
N LYS A 152 -2.38 0.18 -1.55
CA LYS A 152 -3.05 1.07 -0.59
C LYS A 152 -4.26 0.39 0.03
N VAL A 153 -4.27 0.38 1.35
CA VAL A 153 -5.35 -0.19 2.16
C VAL A 153 -6.29 0.91 2.67
N SER A 154 -5.75 2.11 2.93
CA SER A 154 -6.52 3.31 3.29
C SER A 154 -5.67 4.58 3.07
N ASN A 155 -6.25 5.77 3.26
CA ASN A 155 -5.55 7.07 3.17
C ASN A 155 -4.36 7.24 4.14
N GLY A 156 -4.17 6.32 5.08
CA GLY A 156 -3.05 6.33 6.00
C GLY A 156 -2.32 5.00 6.06
N SER A 157 -2.57 4.07 5.13
CA SER A 157 -1.98 2.73 5.21
C SER A 157 -1.74 2.07 3.89
N VAL A 158 -0.57 1.45 3.79
CA VAL A 158 -0.10 0.66 2.67
C VAL A 158 0.29 -0.74 3.13
N GLN A 159 0.21 -1.71 2.23
CA GLN A 159 0.56 -3.10 2.47
C GLN A 159 1.55 -3.55 1.39
N PRO A 160 2.80 -3.88 1.75
CA PRO A 160 3.73 -4.47 0.80
C PRO A 160 3.27 -5.86 0.39
N VAL A 161 3.47 -6.18 -0.89
CA VAL A 161 3.18 -7.47 -1.48
C VAL A 161 4.51 -8.08 -1.91
N TYR A 162 4.78 -9.30 -1.43
CA TYR A 162 6.04 -9.99 -1.67
C TYR A 162 5.85 -11.19 -2.57
N LYS A 163 6.91 -11.53 -3.29
CA LYS A 163 7.16 -12.84 -3.88
C LYS A 163 8.36 -13.46 -3.18
N LEU A 164 8.35 -14.78 -2.97
CA LEU A 164 9.52 -15.51 -2.51
C LEU A 164 10.49 -15.73 -3.68
N ALA A 165 11.76 -15.45 -3.46
CA ALA A 165 12.86 -15.65 -4.41
C ALA A 165 13.46 -17.06 -4.35
N ARG A 166 12.95 -17.95 -3.48
CA ARG A 166 13.48 -19.30 -3.30
C ARG A 166 13.26 -20.15 -4.55
N VAL A 167 14.35 -20.69 -5.06
CA VAL A 167 14.42 -21.70 -6.13
C VAL A 167 14.66 -23.06 -5.49
#